data_AF-A0A966QKR5-F1
#
_entry.id   AF-A0A966QKR5-F1
#
_cell.length_a   1.000
_cell.length_b   1.000
_cell.length_c   1.000
_cell.angle_alpha   90.00
_cell.angle_beta   90.00
_cell.angle_gamma   90.00
#
_symmetry.space_group_name_H-M   'P 1'
#
loop_
_entity.id
_entity.type
_entity.pdbx_description
1 polymer ?
#
loop_
_entity_poly.entity_id
_entity_poly.type
_entity_poly.pdbx_seq_one_letter_code
_entity_poly.pdbx_strand_id
1 'polypeptide(L)'
;MAVLQSLNPAVRNALRVALASALTIAATLWSGRGSTLTYGMLAAVLFVNDRQSQPGRQALQQVAGIVIGVVVALVLYPFSNGWFMLSIALLCAGLVARGLGMAGGIGLANLACWEMLTFCQCDRFDVRLLVNYIVPGLIGMAAALFATWVVWPPQPRMQVRQLDQRLSARLQAQLQGLQRWLETGGEPPLVLHTSEVLPPIQDLQQLARGPLRRWGQLALLWRQVLRQWILLEAQIRSLPPLPGTPLQQQLLDRLQWLAAADHGGVRQDWPLATPEQWLAWSRSSDVAQLQSLAIGLQLEQLRSLLRSQGLLRAALQRQSP
;
A
#
# COMPACT_ATOMS: atom_id res chain seq x y z
N MET A 1 1.32 -2.69 -25.56
CA MET A 1 1.31 -2.85 -24.09
C MET A 1 1.45 -1.54 -23.31
N ALA A 2 2.22 -0.54 -23.76
CA ALA A 2 2.34 0.76 -23.08
C ALA A 2 1.02 1.57 -23.00
N VAL A 3 0.16 1.49 -24.02
CA VAL A 3 -1.14 2.19 -24.08
C VAL A 3 -2.15 1.71 -23.01
N LEU A 4 -2.02 0.47 -22.52
CA LEU A 4 -2.88 -0.07 -21.46
C LEU A 4 -2.47 0.40 -20.05
N GLN A 5 -1.26 0.93 -19.88
CA GLN A 5 -0.77 1.44 -18.60
C GLN A 5 -1.13 2.92 -18.36
N SER A 6 -1.42 3.67 -19.42
CA SER A 6 -1.86 5.08 -19.36
C SER A 6 -3.38 5.23 -19.19
N LEU A 7 -4.14 4.14 -19.18
CA LEU A 7 -5.59 4.18 -18.99
C LEU A 7 -5.95 4.53 -17.55
N ASN A 8 -7.02 5.33 -17.40
CA ASN A 8 -7.63 5.69 -16.14
C ASN A 8 -7.88 4.42 -15.27
N PRO A 9 -7.53 4.42 -13.97
CA PRO A 9 -7.70 3.25 -13.10
C PRO A 9 -9.11 2.63 -13.13
N ALA A 10 -10.15 3.44 -13.34
CA ALA A 10 -11.53 2.96 -13.49
C ALA A 10 -11.72 2.08 -14.74
N VAL A 11 -11.21 2.50 -15.89
CA VAL A 11 -11.31 1.76 -17.17
C VAL A 11 -10.54 0.45 -17.11
N ARG A 12 -9.37 0.47 -16.45
CA ARG A 12 -8.58 -0.74 -16.21
C ARG A 12 -9.35 -1.75 -15.35
N ASN A 13 -9.99 -1.29 -14.28
CA ASN A 13 -10.77 -2.18 -13.42
C ASN A 13 -12.01 -2.71 -14.15
N ALA A 14 -12.71 -1.87 -14.92
CA ALA A 14 -13.84 -2.30 -15.75
C ALA A 14 -13.42 -3.38 -16.77
N LEU A 15 -12.28 -3.21 -17.45
CA LEU A 15 -11.77 -4.20 -18.41
C LEU A 15 -11.39 -5.52 -17.73
N ARG A 16 -10.78 -5.47 -16.54
CA ARG A 16 -10.46 -6.69 -15.76
C ARG A 16 -11.71 -7.44 -15.37
N VAL A 17 -12.73 -6.72 -14.90
CA VAL A 17 -14.01 -7.32 -14.51
C VAL A 17 -14.70 -7.91 -15.74
N ALA A 18 -14.73 -7.20 -16.87
CA ALA A 18 -15.33 -7.69 -18.12
C ALA A 18 -14.62 -8.94 -18.67
N LEU A 19 -13.29 -8.99 -18.58
CA LEU A 19 -12.52 -10.13 -19.07
C LEU A 19 -12.63 -11.33 -18.12
N ALA A 20 -12.65 -11.09 -16.81
CA ALA A 20 -12.89 -12.11 -15.80
C ALA A 20 -14.32 -12.67 -15.88
N SER A 21 -15.33 -11.84 -16.14
CA SER A 21 -16.71 -12.28 -16.31
C SER A 21 -16.90 -13.07 -17.60
N ALA A 22 -16.33 -12.63 -18.72
CA ALA A 22 -16.38 -13.35 -19.99
C ALA A 22 -15.70 -14.73 -19.91
N LEU A 23 -14.52 -14.82 -19.29
CA LEU A 23 -13.83 -16.11 -19.08
C LEU A 23 -14.61 -17.03 -18.15
N THR A 24 -15.20 -16.48 -17.10
CA THR A 24 -16.05 -17.24 -16.18
C THR A 24 -17.28 -17.80 -16.89
N ILE A 25 -17.98 -16.99 -17.68
CA ILE A 25 -19.12 -17.45 -18.51
C ILE A 25 -18.69 -18.57 -19.45
N ALA A 26 -17.59 -18.37 -20.17
CA ALA A 26 -17.08 -19.38 -21.10
C ALA A 26 -16.74 -20.70 -20.40
N ALA A 27 -16.10 -20.64 -19.23
CA ALA A 27 -15.70 -21.83 -18.47
C ALA A 27 -16.89 -22.55 -17.79
N THR A 28 -17.88 -21.82 -17.28
CA THR A 28 -19.08 -22.41 -16.67
C THR A 28 -19.98 -23.05 -17.71
N LEU A 29 -20.13 -22.43 -18.89
CA LEU A 29 -20.86 -23.01 -20.02
C LEU A 29 -20.14 -24.24 -20.57
N TRP A 30 -18.81 -24.18 -20.74
CA TRP A 30 -18.02 -25.31 -21.23
C TRP A 30 -18.06 -26.52 -20.28
N SER A 31 -18.13 -26.29 -18.97
CA SER A 31 -18.23 -27.37 -17.97
C SER A 31 -19.66 -27.93 -17.79
N GLY A 32 -20.63 -27.48 -18.58
CA GLY A 32 -22.02 -27.93 -18.50
C GLY A 32 -22.76 -27.48 -17.24
N ARG A 33 -22.24 -26.47 -16.53
CA ARG A 33 -22.74 -25.97 -15.24
C ARG A 33 -23.43 -24.61 -15.36
N GLY A 34 -24.26 -24.43 -16.39
CA GLY A 34 -24.96 -23.17 -16.65
C GLY A 34 -25.88 -22.71 -15.50
N SER A 35 -26.40 -23.63 -14.68
CA SER A 35 -27.28 -23.29 -13.54
C SER A 35 -26.58 -22.58 -12.38
N THR A 36 -25.25 -22.68 -12.27
CA THR A 36 -24.43 -22.05 -11.22
C THR A 36 -23.54 -20.94 -11.77
N LEU A 37 -23.89 -20.40 -12.95
CA LEU A 37 -23.14 -19.36 -13.65
C LEU A 37 -23.06 -18.06 -12.82
N THR A 38 -24.13 -17.70 -12.12
CA THR A 38 -24.20 -16.52 -11.24
C THR A 38 -23.14 -16.56 -10.15
N TYR A 39 -22.93 -17.73 -9.54
CA TYR A 39 -21.95 -17.98 -8.49
C TYR A 39 -20.51 -17.75 -8.98
N GLY A 40 -20.18 -18.31 -10.15
CA GLY A 40 -18.88 -18.10 -10.78
C GLY A 40 -18.64 -16.61 -11.06
N MET A 41 -19.65 -15.91 -11.60
CA MET A 41 -19.51 -14.50 -11.97
C MET A 41 -19.33 -13.59 -10.75
N LEU A 42 -20.12 -13.78 -9.70
CA LEU A 42 -19.99 -13.02 -8.46
C LEU A 42 -18.62 -13.24 -7.83
N ALA A 43 -18.16 -14.49 -7.76
CA ALA A 43 -16.82 -14.82 -7.27
C ALA A 43 -15.73 -14.13 -8.10
N ALA A 44 -15.83 -14.13 -9.43
CA ALA A 44 -14.87 -13.48 -10.31
C ALA A 44 -14.82 -11.95 -10.14
N VAL A 45 -15.97 -11.29 -10.05
CA VAL A 45 -16.07 -9.82 -9.91
C VAL A 45 -15.48 -9.37 -8.57
N LEU A 46 -15.87 -10.03 -7.47
CA LEU A 46 -15.37 -9.71 -6.13
C LEU A 46 -13.87 -9.95 -6.03
N PHE A 47 -13.41 -11.08 -6.56
CA PHE A 47 -12.00 -11.43 -6.55
C PHE A 47 -11.15 -10.41 -7.32
N VAL A 48 -11.64 -9.89 -8.46
CA VAL A 48 -10.95 -8.82 -9.20
C VAL A 48 -10.93 -7.51 -8.42
N ASN A 49 -12.02 -7.16 -7.73
CA ASN A 49 -12.13 -5.91 -6.98
C ASN A 49 -11.22 -5.89 -5.74
N ASP A 50 -11.14 -7.00 -5.02
CA ASP A 50 -10.33 -7.14 -3.80
C ASP A 50 -8.82 -7.26 -4.09
N ARG A 51 -8.43 -7.59 -5.32
CA ARG A 51 -7.03 -7.86 -5.68
C ARG A 51 -6.11 -6.65 -5.80
N GLN A 52 -6.56 -5.45 -5.41
CA GLN A 52 -5.80 -4.22 -5.69
C GLN A 52 -4.44 -4.13 -4.98
N SER A 53 -4.11 -4.98 -3.99
CA SER A 53 -2.83 -4.78 -3.27
C SER A 53 -2.14 -5.97 -2.60
N GLN A 54 -2.60 -7.23 -2.63
CA GLN A 54 -2.11 -8.19 -1.61
C GLN A 54 -1.73 -9.63 -2.07
N PRO A 55 -0.76 -10.28 -1.36
CA PRO A 55 -0.06 -11.50 -1.78
C PRO A 55 -0.89 -12.79 -1.68
N GLY A 56 -0.39 -13.89 -2.27
CA GLY A 56 -1.09 -15.18 -2.45
C GLY A 56 -1.72 -15.84 -1.20
N ARG A 57 -1.35 -15.43 0.02
CA ARG A 57 -2.02 -15.87 1.26
C ARG A 57 -3.47 -15.40 1.33
N GLN A 58 -3.82 -14.27 0.72
CA GLN A 58 -5.19 -13.79 0.68
C GLN A 58 -6.07 -14.53 -0.31
N ALA A 59 -5.51 -14.98 -1.44
CA ALA A 59 -6.25 -15.86 -2.35
C ALA A 59 -6.71 -17.14 -1.63
N LEU A 60 -5.88 -17.69 -0.74
CA LEU A 60 -6.25 -18.83 0.09
C LEU A 60 -7.35 -18.48 1.11
N GLN A 61 -7.30 -17.30 1.72
CA GLN A 61 -8.34 -16.82 2.63
C GLN A 61 -9.67 -16.57 1.91
N GLN A 62 -9.63 -16.12 0.66
CA GLN A 62 -10.80 -15.90 -0.18
C GLN A 62 -11.47 -17.22 -0.59
N VAL A 63 -10.68 -18.22 -1.00
CA VAL A 63 -11.18 -19.58 -1.26
C VAL A 63 -11.82 -20.17 -0.01
N ALA A 64 -11.17 -20.04 1.14
CA ALA A 64 -11.72 -20.52 2.40
C ALA A 64 -13.02 -19.79 2.79
N GLY A 65 -13.12 -18.48 2.50
CA GLY A 65 -14.36 -17.70 2.65
C GLY A 65 -15.52 -18.29 1.86
N ILE A 66 -15.31 -18.63 0.59
CA ILE A 66 -16.33 -19.29 -0.24
C ILE A 66 -16.82 -20.60 0.41
N VAL A 67 -15.88 -21.46 0.84
CA VAL A 67 -16.21 -22.75 1.47
C VAL A 67 -17.01 -22.53 2.76
N ILE A 68 -16.58 -21.59 3.62
CA ILE A 68 -17.27 -21.25 4.87
C ILE A 68 -18.70 -20.77 4.58
N GLY A 69 -18.87 -19.88 3.60
CA GLY A 69 -20.19 -19.34 3.24
C GLY A 69 -21.17 -20.42 2.79
N VAL A 70 -20.73 -21.34 1.93
CA VAL A 70 -21.56 -22.46 1.46
C VAL A 70 -21.89 -23.43 2.60
N VAL A 71 -20.91 -23.76 3.45
CA VAL A 71 -21.12 -24.66 4.59
C VAL A 71 -22.11 -24.06 5.60
N VAL A 72 -21.97 -22.77 5.93
CA VAL A 72 -22.88 -22.08 6.85
C VAL A 72 -24.30 -22.02 6.26
N ALA A 73 -24.43 -21.70 4.98
CA ALA A 73 -25.74 -21.72 4.32
C ALA A 73 -26.39 -23.10 4.35
N LEU A 74 -25.64 -24.18 4.07
CA LEU A 74 -26.17 -25.54 4.09
C LEU A 74 -26.62 -26.00 5.48
N VAL A 75 -25.90 -25.60 6.53
CA VAL A 75 -26.25 -25.95 7.92
C VAL A 75 -27.50 -25.19 8.38
N LEU A 76 -27.66 -23.94 7.97
CA LEU A 76 -28.80 -23.11 8.37
C LEU A 76 -30.00 -23.22 7.44
N TYR A 77 -29.84 -23.79 6.24
CA TYR A 77 -30.92 -23.98 5.26
C TYR A 77 -32.18 -24.67 5.84
N PRO A 78 -32.08 -25.75 6.65
CA PRO A 78 -33.26 -26.39 7.22
C PRO A 78 -34.07 -25.48 8.15
N PHE A 79 -33.41 -24.46 8.70
CA PHE A 79 -34.01 -23.47 9.58
C PHE A 79 -34.39 -22.18 8.83
N SER A 80 -33.99 -22.03 7.56
CA SER A 80 -34.11 -20.79 6.82
C SER A 80 -35.52 -20.59 6.28
N ASN A 81 -36.45 -20.21 7.16
CA ASN A 81 -37.75 -19.72 6.77
C ASN A 81 -37.81 -18.21 7.01
N GLY A 82 -37.45 -17.43 5.99
CA GLY A 82 -37.58 -15.97 5.96
C GLY A 82 -36.28 -15.17 6.08
N TRP A 83 -36.39 -13.87 5.80
CA TRP A 83 -35.29 -12.89 5.76
C TRP A 83 -34.52 -12.76 7.07
N PHE A 84 -35.14 -13.09 8.20
CA PHE A 84 -34.48 -13.05 9.51
C PHE A 84 -33.38 -14.10 9.63
N MET A 85 -33.61 -15.32 9.13
CA MET A 85 -32.62 -16.38 9.14
C MET A 85 -31.47 -16.13 8.17
N LEU A 86 -31.74 -15.43 7.05
CA LEU A 86 -30.70 -14.95 6.15
C LEU A 86 -29.74 -14.00 6.88
N SER A 87 -30.27 -13.06 7.66
CA SER A 87 -29.45 -12.14 8.47
C SER A 87 -28.59 -12.88 9.49
N ILE A 88 -29.15 -13.88 10.18
CA ILE A 88 -28.40 -14.72 11.13
C ILE A 88 -27.30 -15.51 10.40
N ALA A 89 -27.61 -16.10 9.25
CA ALA A 89 -26.65 -16.87 8.48
C ALA A 89 -25.47 -16.03 7.98
N LEU A 90 -25.74 -14.80 7.51
CA LEU A 90 -24.70 -13.83 7.14
C LEU A 90 -23.85 -13.43 8.33
N LEU A 91 -24.48 -13.22 9.50
CA LEU A 91 -23.77 -12.88 10.73
C LEU A 91 -22.88 -14.03 11.18
N CYS A 92 -23.39 -15.28 11.11
CA CYS A 92 -22.62 -16.48 11.39
C CYS A 92 -21.46 -16.68 10.40
N ALA A 93 -21.69 -16.53 9.09
CA ALA A 93 -20.64 -16.67 8.07
C ALA A 93 -19.52 -15.64 8.30
N GLY A 94 -19.89 -14.39 8.58
CA GLY A 94 -18.95 -13.33 8.92
C GLY A 94 -18.20 -13.59 10.23
N LEU A 95 -18.88 -14.05 11.29
CA LEU A 95 -18.27 -14.38 12.57
C LEU A 95 -17.29 -15.56 12.47
N VAL A 96 -17.65 -16.63 11.75
CA VAL A 96 -16.79 -17.79 11.54
C VAL A 96 -15.56 -17.39 10.73
N ALA A 97 -15.74 -16.65 9.63
CA ALA A 97 -14.62 -16.15 8.83
C ALA A 97 -13.69 -15.22 9.63
N ARG A 98 -14.26 -14.39 10.51
CA ARG A 98 -13.49 -13.49 11.39
C ARG A 98 -12.78 -14.25 12.51
N GLY A 99 -13.43 -15.24 13.11
CA GLY A 99 -12.87 -16.11 14.15
C GLY A 99 -11.69 -16.95 13.66
N LEU A 100 -11.71 -17.35 12.38
CA LEU A 100 -10.61 -18.06 11.72
C LEU A 100 -9.48 -17.13 11.23
N GLY A 101 -9.56 -15.82 11.49
CA GLY A 101 -8.57 -14.84 11.06
C GLY A 101 -8.54 -14.61 9.54
N MET A 102 -9.62 -14.97 8.84
CA MET A 102 -9.74 -14.87 7.38
C MET A 102 -10.40 -13.56 6.97
N ALA A 103 -9.82 -12.44 7.42
CA ALA A 103 -10.38 -11.11 7.17
C ALA A 103 -10.58 -10.81 5.67
N GLY A 104 -9.70 -11.34 4.80
CA GLY A 104 -9.80 -11.17 3.34
C GLY A 104 -10.88 -12.03 2.66
N GLY A 105 -11.52 -12.95 3.37
CA GLY A 105 -12.55 -13.85 2.81
C GLY A 105 -13.98 -13.56 3.24
N ILE A 106 -14.20 -12.57 4.12
CA ILE A 106 -15.51 -12.30 4.74
C ILE A 106 -16.56 -11.93 3.68
N GLY A 107 -16.21 -11.09 2.71
CA GLY A 107 -17.13 -10.67 1.65
C GLY A 107 -17.62 -11.85 0.80
N LEU A 108 -16.70 -12.74 0.43
CA LEU A 108 -17.01 -13.96 -0.32
C LEU A 108 -17.81 -14.97 0.50
N ALA A 109 -17.54 -15.09 1.80
CA ALA A 109 -18.32 -15.94 2.70
C ALA A 109 -19.78 -15.47 2.79
N ASN A 110 -20.00 -14.17 2.96
CA ASN A 110 -21.33 -13.60 3.04
C ASN A 110 -22.08 -13.74 1.72
N LEU A 111 -21.43 -13.52 0.57
CA LEU A 111 -22.08 -13.62 -0.73
C LEU A 111 -22.39 -15.07 -1.11
N ALA A 112 -21.47 -16.00 -0.87
CA ALA A 112 -21.73 -17.43 -1.03
C ALA A 112 -22.88 -17.91 -0.13
N CYS A 113 -22.98 -17.37 1.10
CA CYS A 113 -24.05 -17.69 2.02
C CYS A 113 -25.41 -17.12 1.56
N TRP A 114 -25.43 -15.85 1.16
CA TRP A 114 -26.62 -15.17 0.64
C TRP A 114 -27.20 -15.91 -0.56
N GLU A 115 -26.38 -16.10 -1.60
CA GLU A 115 -26.80 -16.69 -2.87
C GLU A 115 -27.35 -18.11 -2.67
N MET A 116 -26.66 -18.91 -1.86
CA MET A 116 -27.08 -20.28 -1.57
C MET A 116 -28.45 -20.33 -0.90
N LEU A 117 -28.72 -19.42 0.03
CA LEU A 117 -30.02 -19.33 0.71
C LEU A 117 -31.13 -18.72 -0.16
N THR A 118 -30.78 -17.93 -1.19
CA THR A 118 -31.78 -17.34 -2.09
C THR A 118 -32.14 -18.25 -3.26
N PHE A 119 -31.17 -19.01 -3.78
CA PHE A 119 -31.32 -19.75 -5.03
C PHE A 119 -31.30 -21.28 -4.87
N CYS A 120 -30.79 -21.83 -3.75
CA CYS A 120 -30.88 -23.28 -3.57
C CYS A 120 -32.27 -23.69 -3.10
N GLN A 121 -32.92 -24.57 -3.85
CA GLN A 121 -34.01 -25.40 -3.36
C GLN A 121 -33.39 -26.74 -2.94
N CYS A 122 -32.90 -26.80 -1.72
CA CYS A 122 -32.09 -27.89 -1.19
C CYS A 122 -32.94 -28.80 -0.28
N ASP A 123 -33.56 -29.88 -0.80
CA ASP A 123 -34.39 -30.76 0.06
C ASP A 123 -33.57 -31.53 1.12
N ARG A 124 -32.28 -31.82 0.87
CA ARG A 124 -31.38 -32.54 1.79
C ARG A 124 -29.92 -32.12 1.63
N PHE A 125 -29.14 -32.31 2.70
CA PHE A 125 -27.68 -32.16 2.69
C PHE A 125 -27.03 -33.30 1.90
N ASP A 126 -26.40 -32.97 0.77
CA ASP A 126 -25.58 -33.90 -0.02
C ASP A 126 -24.20 -33.27 -0.29
N VAL A 127 -23.14 -34.04 -0.07
CA VAL A 127 -21.76 -33.65 -0.38
C VAL A 127 -21.61 -33.34 -1.88
N ARG A 128 -22.37 -34.00 -2.76
CA ARG A 128 -22.40 -33.68 -4.19
C ARG A 128 -22.86 -32.26 -4.45
N LEU A 129 -23.81 -31.78 -3.65
CA LEU A 129 -24.37 -30.45 -3.76
C LEU A 129 -23.35 -29.40 -3.27
N LEU A 130 -22.64 -29.67 -2.16
CA LEU A 130 -21.51 -28.86 -1.70
C LEU A 130 -20.45 -28.68 -2.80
N VAL A 131 -20.03 -29.77 -3.45
CA VAL A 131 -19.05 -29.72 -4.55
C VAL A 131 -19.58 -28.94 -5.75
N ASN A 132 -20.86 -29.09 -6.08
CA ASN A 132 -21.45 -28.44 -7.25
C ASN A 132 -21.53 -26.92 -7.11
N TYR A 133 -21.56 -26.39 -5.88
CA TYR A 133 -21.49 -24.95 -5.63
C TYR A 133 -20.05 -24.45 -5.47
N ILE A 134 -19.16 -25.16 -4.75
CA ILE A 134 -17.77 -24.68 -4.57
C ILE A 134 -17.02 -24.60 -5.90
N VAL A 135 -17.17 -25.60 -6.78
CA VAL A 135 -16.37 -25.71 -8.01
C VAL A 135 -16.57 -24.53 -8.98
N PRO A 136 -17.79 -24.07 -9.28
CA PRO A 136 -18.01 -22.86 -10.09
C PRO A 136 -17.33 -21.59 -9.54
N GLY A 137 -17.27 -21.42 -8.21
CA GLY A 137 -16.60 -20.26 -7.60
C GLY A 137 -15.10 -20.35 -7.71
N LEU A 138 -14.54 -21.55 -7.58
CA LEU A 138 -13.12 -21.81 -7.87
C LEU A 138 -12.79 -21.56 -9.34
N ILE A 139 -13.68 -21.94 -10.26
CA ILE A 139 -13.53 -21.66 -11.70
C ILE A 139 -13.55 -20.14 -11.94
N GLY A 140 -14.48 -19.40 -11.32
CA GLY A 140 -14.54 -17.94 -11.42
C GLY A 140 -13.28 -17.26 -10.87
N MET A 141 -12.75 -17.74 -9.74
CA MET A 141 -11.47 -17.29 -9.20
C MET A 141 -10.30 -17.60 -10.13
N ALA A 142 -10.23 -18.83 -10.67
CA ALA A 142 -9.18 -19.22 -11.60
C ALA A 142 -9.23 -18.38 -12.89
N ALA A 143 -10.41 -18.14 -13.44
CA ALA A 143 -10.62 -17.26 -14.58
C ALA A 143 -10.17 -15.82 -14.28
N ALA A 144 -10.51 -15.28 -13.11
CA ALA A 144 -10.06 -13.97 -12.66
C ALA A 144 -8.53 -13.92 -12.46
N LEU A 145 -7.93 -14.99 -11.95
CA LEU A 145 -6.48 -15.14 -11.84
C LEU A 145 -5.83 -15.08 -13.22
N PHE A 146 -6.30 -15.88 -14.16
CA PHE A 146 -5.81 -15.91 -15.55
C PHE A 146 -5.99 -14.54 -16.23
N ALA A 147 -7.17 -13.92 -16.14
CA ALA A 147 -7.44 -12.59 -16.66
C ALA A 147 -6.43 -11.55 -16.14
N THR A 148 -6.15 -11.60 -14.83
CA THR A 148 -5.20 -10.67 -14.23
C THR A 148 -3.78 -10.96 -14.68
N TRP A 149 -3.36 -12.22 -14.74
CA TRP A 149 -2.01 -12.62 -15.12
C TRP A 149 -1.69 -12.35 -16.59
N VAL A 150 -2.63 -12.63 -17.50
CA VAL A 150 -2.46 -12.48 -18.95
C VAL A 150 -2.49 -11.00 -19.35
N VAL A 151 -3.38 -10.21 -18.75
CA VAL A 151 -3.59 -8.81 -19.16
C VAL A 151 -2.72 -7.84 -18.37
N TRP A 152 -2.44 -8.13 -17.09
CA TRP A 152 -1.60 -7.31 -16.21
C TRP A 152 -0.69 -8.16 -15.34
N PRO A 153 0.42 -8.70 -15.89
CA PRO A 153 1.40 -9.41 -15.08
C PRO A 153 1.82 -8.53 -13.89
N PRO A 154 1.81 -9.04 -12.66
CA PRO A 154 2.20 -8.27 -11.50
C PRO A 154 3.66 -7.84 -11.69
N GLN A 155 3.88 -6.53 -11.83
CA GLN A 155 5.20 -5.93 -11.86
C GLN A 155 5.47 -5.30 -10.49
N PRO A 156 5.83 -6.09 -9.46
CA PRO A 156 6.05 -5.57 -8.11
C PRO A 156 7.16 -4.51 -8.09
N ARG A 157 8.09 -4.57 -9.06
CA ARG A 157 9.15 -3.58 -9.24
C ARG A 157 8.62 -2.19 -9.63
N MET A 158 7.60 -2.12 -10.50
CA MET A 158 7.00 -0.84 -10.90
C MET A 158 6.23 -0.21 -9.74
N GLN A 159 5.49 -1.02 -8.97
CA GLN A 159 4.77 -0.54 -7.79
C GLN A 159 5.71 0.02 -6.73
N VAL A 160 6.82 -0.67 -6.46
CA VAL A 160 7.84 -0.19 -5.52
C VAL A 160 8.50 1.11 -6.01
N ARG A 161 8.79 1.23 -7.31
CA ARG A 161 9.32 2.49 -7.90
C ARG A 161 8.32 3.65 -7.78
N GLN A 162 7.04 3.39 -8.04
CA GLN A 162 6.00 4.42 -7.88
C GLN A 162 5.82 4.86 -6.43
N LEU A 163 5.92 3.93 -5.47
CA LEU A 163 5.88 4.25 -4.04
C LEU A 163 7.11 5.07 -3.63
N ASP A 164 8.30 4.71 -4.10
CA ASP A 164 9.54 5.46 -3.86
C ASP A 164 9.44 6.91 -4.39
N GLN A 165 8.96 7.08 -5.63
CA GLN A 165 8.76 8.40 -6.24
C GLN A 165 7.72 9.27 -5.51
N ARG A 166 6.65 8.65 -4.99
CA ARG A 166 5.64 9.37 -4.20
C ARG A 166 6.22 9.85 -2.86
N LEU A 167 7.06 9.04 -2.22
CA LEU A 167 7.70 9.41 -0.97
C LEU A 167 8.73 10.54 -1.17
N SER A 168 9.54 10.47 -2.22
CA SER A 168 10.49 11.55 -2.56
C SER A 168 9.78 12.87 -2.86
N ALA A 169 8.72 12.84 -3.70
CA ALA A 169 7.97 14.04 -4.04
C ALA A 169 7.34 14.71 -2.79
N ARG A 170 6.84 13.92 -1.84
CA ARG A 170 6.29 14.44 -0.58
C ARG A 170 7.36 15.06 0.32
N LEU A 171 8.49 14.39 0.48
CA LEU A 171 9.60 14.90 1.29
C LEU A 171 10.15 16.20 0.68
N GLN A 172 10.25 16.28 -0.65
CA GLN A 172 10.65 17.49 -1.35
C GLN A 172 9.66 18.64 -1.15
N ALA A 173 8.36 18.40 -1.30
CA ALA A 173 7.35 19.43 -1.08
C ALA A 173 7.44 20.03 0.33
N GLN A 174 7.77 19.18 1.31
CA GLN A 174 7.93 19.57 2.71
C GLN A 174 9.24 20.33 2.97
N LEU A 175 10.36 19.89 2.38
CA LEU A 175 11.61 20.66 2.38
C LEU A 175 11.43 22.05 1.77
N GLN A 176 10.74 22.15 0.63
CA GLN A 176 10.46 23.44 -0.03
C GLN A 176 9.52 24.32 0.81
N GLY A 177 8.51 23.73 1.45
CA GLY A 177 7.63 24.45 2.37
C GLY A 177 8.40 25.04 3.56
N LEU A 178 9.33 24.26 4.12
CA LEU A 178 10.15 24.67 5.25
C LEU A 178 11.20 25.73 4.86
N GLN A 179 11.77 25.65 3.65
CA GLN A 179 12.62 26.71 3.09
C GLN A 179 11.86 28.03 2.96
N ARG A 180 10.68 28.02 2.32
CA ARG A 180 9.85 29.22 2.16
C ARG A 180 9.47 29.81 3.51
N TRP A 181 9.10 28.97 4.47
CA TRP A 181 8.79 29.41 5.83
C TRP A 181 9.99 30.11 6.49
N LEU A 182 11.19 29.52 6.38
CA LEU A 182 12.40 30.14 6.90
C LEU A 182 12.73 31.44 6.18
N GLU A 183 12.52 31.56 4.86
CA GLU A 183 12.81 32.77 4.08
C GLU A 183 11.84 33.93 4.39
N THR A 184 10.53 33.65 4.44
CA THR A 184 9.50 34.69 4.50
C THR A 184 8.87 34.87 5.88
N GLY A 185 9.20 34.02 6.85
CA GLY A 185 8.67 34.11 8.23
C GLY A 185 7.14 33.95 8.32
N GLY A 186 6.51 33.27 7.35
CA GLY A 186 5.06 33.10 7.25
C GLY A 186 4.48 31.96 8.11
N GLU A 187 3.34 31.39 7.70
CA GLU A 187 2.79 30.21 8.38
C GLU A 187 3.67 28.96 8.15
N PRO A 188 3.95 28.16 9.20
CA PRO A 188 4.75 26.95 9.07
C PRO A 188 4.02 25.92 8.18
N PRO A 189 4.75 25.11 7.38
CA PRO A 189 4.15 24.10 6.52
C PRO A 189 3.29 23.11 7.33
N LEU A 190 2.33 22.43 6.69
CA LEU A 190 1.48 21.45 7.36
C LEU A 190 2.31 20.24 7.81
N VAL A 191 2.22 19.83 9.07
CA VAL A 191 3.01 18.72 9.64
C VAL A 191 2.78 17.45 8.84
N LEU A 192 3.86 16.75 8.46
CA LEU A 192 3.77 15.37 7.94
C LEU A 192 3.23 14.46 9.05
N HIS A 193 1.91 14.24 9.07
CA HIS A 193 1.31 13.33 10.04
C HIS A 193 1.76 11.89 9.75
N THR A 194 2.25 11.22 10.79
CA THR A 194 2.67 9.81 10.78
C THR A 194 1.62 8.90 10.14
N SER A 195 0.33 9.24 10.26
CA SER A 195 -0.81 8.51 9.67
C SER A 195 -0.81 8.46 8.14
N GLU A 196 -0.25 9.46 7.44
CA GLU A 196 -0.27 9.52 5.97
C GLU A 196 0.95 8.85 5.31
N VAL A 197 1.99 8.60 6.11
CA VAL A 197 3.29 8.09 5.64
C VAL A 197 3.52 6.64 6.09
N LEU A 198 2.88 6.18 7.18
CA LEU A 198 2.98 4.79 7.62
C LEU A 198 2.43 3.77 6.62
N PRO A 199 1.25 3.96 6.00
CA PRO A 199 0.68 2.99 5.06
C PRO A 199 1.62 2.64 3.90
N PRO A 200 2.22 3.61 3.16
CA PRO A 200 3.11 3.28 2.04
C PRO A 200 4.42 2.62 2.49
N ILE A 201 4.92 2.87 3.69
CA ILE A 201 6.10 2.16 4.24
C ILE A 201 5.73 0.72 4.60
N GLN A 202 4.55 0.49 5.17
CA GLN A 202 4.07 -0.85 5.48
C GLN A 202 3.87 -1.65 4.20
N ASP A 203 3.31 -1.05 3.15
CA ASP A 203 3.16 -1.66 1.83
C ASP A 203 4.53 -2.02 1.22
N LEU A 204 5.50 -1.10 1.30
CA LEU A 204 6.88 -1.36 0.86
C LEU A 204 7.54 -2.50 1.66
N GLN A 205 7.33 -2.58 2.98
CA GLN A 205 7.85 -3.64 3.83
C GLN A 205 7.18 -4.99 3.54
N GLN A 206 5.89 -5.02 3.24
CA GLN A 206 5.18 -6.23 2.85
C GLN A 206 5.66 -6.75 1.49
N LEU A 207 5.86 -5.85 0.52
CA LEU A 207 6.43 -6.18 -0.79
C LEU A 207 7.90 -6.64 -0.70
N ALA A 208 8.64 -6.13 0.28
CA ALA A 208 10.03 -6.48 0.54
C ALA A 208 10.26 -7.82 1.24
N ARG A 209 9.26 -8.41 1.90
CA ARG A 209 9.35 -9.73 2.56
C ARG A 209 9.49 -10.90 1.56
N GLY A 210 9.30 -10.64 0.26
CA GLY A 210 9.47 -11.61 -0.82
C GLY A 210 10.85 -11.55 -1.51
N PRO A 211 10.94 -11.84 -2.82
CA PRO A 211 12.20 -11.90 -3.59
C PRO A 211 12.89 -10.54 -3.78
N LEU A 212 12.37 -9.47 -3.19
CA LEU A 212 12.82 -8.09 -3.35
C LEU A 212 13.61 -7.59 -2.12
N ARG A 213 14.48 -8.45 -1.55
CA ARG A 213 15.29 -8.16 -0.35
C ARG A 213 16.02 -6.79 -0.40
N ARG A 214 16.57 -6.42 -1.56
CA ARG A 214 17.27 -5.13 -1.75
C ARG A 214 16.32 -3.92 -1.71
N TRP A 215 15.08 -4.09 -2.15
CA TRP A 215 14.04 -3.06 -1.98
C TRP A 215 13.55 -2.97 -0.53
N GLY A 216 13.69 -4.06 0.24
CA GLY A 216 13.52 -4.01 1.69
C GLY A 216 14.53 -3.13 2.41
N GLN A 217 15.77 -3.12 1.96
CA GLN A 217 16.79 -2.20 2.48
C GLN A 217 16.40 -0.75 2.18
N LEU A 218 15.89 -0.45 0.98
CA LEU A 218 15.37 0.87 0.63
C LEU A 218 14.20 1.28 1.55
N ALA A 219 13.27 0.36 1.84
CA ALA A 219 12.14 0.62 2.74
C ALA A 219 12.59 0.88 4.19
N LEU A 220 13.63 0.20 4.67
CA LEU A 220 14.22 0.45 5.99
C LEU A 220 14.91 1.81 6.05
N LEU A 221 15.65 2.17 5.01
CA LEU A 221 16.27 3.50 4.89
C LEU A 221 15.22 4.60 4.87
N TRP A 222 14.13 4.44 4.11
CA TRP A 222 12.99 5.37 4.13
C TRP A 222 12.41 5.57 5.53
N ARG A 223 12.24 4.50 6.29
CA ARG A 223 11.75 4.59 7.67
C ARG A 223 12.70 5.39 8.57
N GLN A 224 14.01 5.22 8.39
CA GLN A 224 15.01 5.98 9.13
C GLN A 224 15.02 7.46 8.73
N VAL A 225 14.99 7.76 7.43
CA VAL A 225 14.92 9.13 6.89
C VAL A 225 13.71 9.86 7.45
N LEU A 226 12.53 9.23 7.39
CA LEU A 226 11.29 9.85 7.86
C LEU A 226 11.27 10.06 9.37
N ARG A 227 11.82 9.12 10.15
CA ARG A 227 11.95 9.30 11.60
C ARG A 227 12.85 10.49 11.94
N GLN A 228 13.99 10.61 11.26
CA GLN A 228 14.92 11.73 11.47
C GLN A 228 14.32 13.05 10.99
N TRP A 229 13.57 13.04 9.89
CA TRP A 229 12.85 14.20 9.40
C TRP A 229 11.83 14.72 10.42
N ILE A 230 11.00 13.85 11.01
CA ILE A 230 9.98 14.25 11.99
C ILE A 230 10.63 14.92 13.22
N LEU A 231 11.78 14.40 13.68
CA LEU A 231 12.54 14.99 14.78
C LEU A 231 13.11 16.36 14.41
N LEU A 232 13.71 16.45 13.22
CA LEU A 232 14.29 17.68 12.70
C LEU A 232 13.22 18.77 12.51
N GLU A 233 12.08 18.42 11.94
CA GLU A 233 10.96 19.33 11.71
C GLU A 233 10.43 19.90 13.04
N ALA A 234 10.28 19.06 14.06
CA ALA A 234 9.88 19.49 15.39
C ALA A 234 10.91 20.46 16.01
N GLN A 235 12.21 20.18 15.84
CA GLN A 235 13.27 21.05 16.36
C GLN A 235 13.33 22.40 15.63
N ILE A 236 13.20 22.41 14.31
CA ILE A 236 13.24 23.65 13.53
C ILE A 236 12.04 24.55 13.86
N ARG A 237 10.85 23.97 14.08
CA ARG A 237 9.67 24.74 14.53
C ARG A 237 9.82 25.32 15.93
N SER A 238 10.60 24.67 16.80
CA SER A 238 10.85 25.15 18.16
C SER A 238 11.83 26.31 18.23
N LEU A 239 12.50 26.64 17.11
CA LEU A 239 13.38 27.80 17.04
C LEU A 239 12.55 29.10 17.03
N PRO A 240 13.04 30.15 17.71
CA PRO A 240 12.50 31.49 17.50
C PRO A 240 12.67 31.92 16.03
N PRO A 241 11.85 32.86 15.53
CA PRO A 241 12.04 33.40 14.18
C PRO A 241 13.45 33.98 14.07
N LEU A 242 14.21 33.53 13.06
CA LEU A 242 15.63 33.81 12.88
C LEU A 242 15.95 34.72 11.67
N PRO A 243 15.17 35.77 11.37
CA PRO A 243 15.37 36.55 10.14
C PRO A 243 16.72 37.27 10.14
N GLY A 244 17.49 37.12 9.06
CA GLY A 244 18.76 37.79 8.83
C GLY A 244 19.95 37.21 9.59
N THR A 245 19.79 36.09 10.30
CA THR A 245 20.90 35.49 11.06
C THR A 245 21.79 34.61 10.16
N PRO A 246 23.11 34.51 10.44
CA PRO A 246 23.99 33.61 9.70
C PRO A 246 23.54 32.14 9.87
N LEU A 247 22.91 31.80 11.00
CA LEU A 247 22.34 30.48 11.25
C LEU A 247 21.16 30.17 10.31
N GLN A 248 20.30 31.15 10.02
CA GLN A 248 19.21 30.99 9.05
C GLN A 248 19.73 30.72 7.64
N GLN A 249 20.71 31.49 7.18
CA GLN A 249 21.32 31.29 5.85
C GLN A 249 21.95 29.90 5.74
N GLN A 250 22.66 29.45 6.76
CA GLN A 250 23.27 28.11 6.79
C GLN A 250 22.23 26.98 6.80
N LEU A 251 21.11 27.16 7.51
CA LEU A 251 20.00 26.20 7.47
C LEU A 251 19.35 26.16 6.08
N LEU A 252 19.16 27.33 5.46
CA LEU A 252 18.58 27.44 4.13
C LEU A 252 19.44 26.72 3.08
N ASP A 253 20.74 27.02 3.04
CA ASP A 253 21.69 26.40 2.12
C ASP A 253 21.69 24.87 2.26
N ARG A 254 21.64 24.37 3.50
CA ARG A 254 21.59 22.93 3.80
C ARG A 254 20.30 22.28 3.36
N LEU A 255 19.16 22.91 3.61
CA LEU A 255 17.86 22.39 3.18
C LEU A 255 17.73 22.38 1.66
N GLN A 256 18.23 23.42 0.99
CA GLN A 256 18.26 23.50 -0.48
C GLN A 256 19.11 22.38 -1.07
N TRP A 257 20.26 22.11 -0.47
CA TRP A 257 21.10 21.00 -0.87
C TRP A 257 20.41 19.64 -0.68
N LEU A 258 19.74 19.42 0.46
CA LEU A 258 19.00 18.18 0.72
C LEU A 258 17.90 17.94 -0.30
N ALA A 259 17.19 18.99 -0.71
CA ALA A 259 16.17 18.92 -1.76
C ALA A 259 16.78 18.54 -3.13
N ALA A 260 17.99 19.04 -3.44
CA ALA A 260 18.72 18.70 -4.65
C ALA A 260 19.27 17.26 -4.64
N ALA A 261 19.71 16.76 -3.49
CA ALA A 261 20.31 15.42 -3.34
C ALA A 261 19.32 14.27 -3.59
N ASP A 262 18.02 14.45 -3.29
CA ASP A 262 16.99 13.42 -3.51
C ASP A 262 16.74 13.12 -5.01
N HIS A 263 17.13 14.03 -5.92
CA HIS A 263 16.95 13.89 -7.38
C HIS A 263 18.03 13.02 -8.05
N GLY A 264 18.86 12.31 -7.29
CA GLY A 264 19.95 11.50 -7.83
C GLY A 264 21.19 12.29 -8.25
N GLY A 265 21.16 13.61 -8.09
CA GLY A 265 22.33 14.47 -8.18
C GLY A 265 23.16 14.35 -6.90
N VAL A 266 24.01 13.32 -6.81
CA VAL A 266 25.06 13.27 -5.78
C VAL A 266 26.08 14.37 -6.12
N ARG A 267 25.81 15.62 -5.73
CA ARG A 267 26.85 16.64 -5.65
C ARG A 267 27.81 16.21 -4.55
N GLN A 268 29.02 15.79 -4.91
CA GLN A 268 30.00 15.26 -3.95
C GLN A 268 30.52 16.33 -2.98
N ASP A 269 30.37 17.61 -3.32
CA ASP A 269 31.09 18.70 -2.66
C ASP A 269 30.18 19.52 -1.72
N TRP A 270 29.74 18.91 -0.62
CA TRP A 270 29.27 19.69 0.53
C TRP A 270 30.27 19.55 1.69
N PRO A 271 30.92 20.64 2.14
CA PRO A 271 31.81 20.58 3.29
C PRO A 271 31.01 20.23 4.55
N LEU A 272 31.44 19.16 5.23
CA LEU A 272 30.92 18.80 6.55
C LEU A 272 31.13 20.01 7.48
N ALA A 273 30.07 20.56 8.08
CA ALA A 273 30.32 21.54 9.13
C ALA A 273 30.88 20.81 10.34
N THR A 274 32.01 21.30 10.83
CA THR A 274 32.52 20.84 12.11
C THR A 274 31.60 21.32 13.24
N PRO A 275 31.54 20.61 14.37
CA PRO A 275 30.80 21.05 15.54
C PRO A 275 31.18 22.47 15.98
N GLU A 276 32.44 22.87 15.75
CA GLU A 276 32.97 24.21 16.03
C GLU A 276 32.33 25.29 15.17
N GLN A 277 32.01 25.01 13.90
CA GLN A 277 31.30 25.96 13.02
C GLN A 277 29.86 26.17 13.48
N TRP A 278 29.17 25.10 13.89
CA TRP A 278 27.84 25.20 14.49
C TRP A 278 27.84 26.02 15.78
N LEU A 279 28.85 25.80 16.64
CA LEU A 279 29.03 26.60 17.84
C LEU A 279 29.30 28.08 17.52
N ALA A 280 30.14 28.36 16.52
CA ALA A 280 30.42 29.74 16.09
C ALA A 280 29.15 30.45 15.60
N TRP A 281 28.31 29.78 14.80
CA TRP A 281 27.04 30.33 14.35
C TRP A 281 26.03 30.50 15.48
N SER A 282 25.97 29.56 16.43
CA SER A 282 25.08 29.66 17.59
C SER A 282 25.38 30.86 18.48
N ARG A 283 26.67 31.17 18.67
CA ARG A 283 27.12 32.34 19.46
C ARG A 283 26.66 33.67 18.86
N SER A 284 26.43 33.71 17.55
CA SER A 284 26.00 34.91 16.84
C SER A 284 24.48 35.12 16.80
N SER A 285 23.67 34.11 17.17
CA SER A 285 22.22 34.12 16.89
C SER A 285 21.33 34.04 18.14
N ASP A 286 21.89 34.16 19.35
CA ASP A 286 21.18 34.09 20.65
C ASP A 286 20.30 32.81 20.85
N VAL A 287 20.51 31.80 20.02
CA VAL A 287 19.87 30.49 20.10
C VAL A 287 20.61 29.63 21.11
N ALA A 288 19.87 28.83 21.89
CA ALA A 288 20.46 27.83 22.76
C ALA A 288 21.45 26.95 21.99
N GLN A 289 22.73 27.03 22.35
CA GLN A 289 23.84 26.37 21.64
C GLN A 289 23.59 24.88 21.42
N LEU A 290 22.99 24.22 22.42
CA LEU A 290 22.62 22.80 22.35
C LEU A 290 21.57 22.49 21.27
N GLN A 291 20.61 23.38 21.04
CA GLN A 291 19.58 23.20 20.00
C GLN A 291 20.20 23.32 18.61
N SER A 292 21.06 24.32 18.40
CA SER A 292 21.76 24.51 17.11
C SER A 292 22.66 23.32 16.75
N LEU A 293 23.37 22.76 17.74
CA LEU A 293 24.19 21.56 17.58
C LEU A 293 23.33 20.32 17.28
N ALA A 294 22.19 20.17 17.97
CA ALA A 294 21.28 19.06 17.74
C ALA A 294 20.72 19.07 16.31
N ILE A 295 20.30 20.24 15.82
CA ILE A 295 19.81 20.44 14.46
C ILE A 295 20.93 20.13 13.44
N GLY A 296 22.13 20.64 13.69
CA GLY A 296 23.28 20.39 12.82
C GLY A 296 23.64 18.91 12.70
N LEU A 297 23.64 18.19 13.81
CA LEU A 297 23.92 16.76 13.84
C LEU A 297 22.82 15.94 13.14
N GLN A 298 21.55 16.30 13.32
CA GLN A 298 20.43 15.65 12.65
C GLN A 298 20.45 15.89 11.14
N LEU A 299 20.82 17.09 10.67
CA LEU A 299 20.99 17.39 9.25
C LEU A 299 22.09 16.53 8.62
N GLU A 300 23.24 16.36 9.29
CA GLU A 300 24.32 15.50 8.78
C GLU A 300 23.92 14.02 8.77
N GLN A 301 23.19 13.55 9.79
CA GLN A 301 22.65 12.19 9.80
C GLN A 301 21.67 11.97 8.64
N LEU A 302 20.75 12.90 8.42
CA LEU A 302 19.76 12.82 7.35
C LEU A 302 20.44 12.85 5.97
N ARG A 303 21.48 13.67 5.79
CA ARG A 303 22.34 13.66 4.60
C ARG A 303 22.97 12.29 4.36
N SER A 304 23.54 11.67 5.40
CA SER A 304 24.19 10.36 5.27
C SER A 304 23.19 9.28 4.82
N LEU A 305 21.96 9.34 5.33
CA LEU A 305 20.88 8.43 4.98
C LEU A 305 20.42 8.65 3.54
N LEU A 306 20.15 9.89 3.12
CA LEU A 306 19.76 10.20 1.75
C LEU A 306 20.87 9.82 0.75
N ARG A 307 22.15 10.00 1.10
CA ARG A 307 23.27 9.54 0.27
C ARG A 307 23.28 8.03 0.13
N SER A 308 23.09 7.29 1.23
CA SER A 308 23.02 5.83 1.21
C SER A 308 21.85 5.33 0.34
N GLN A 309 20.73 6.04 0.40
CA GLN A 309 19.54 5.77 -0.40
C GLN A 309 19.77 6.04 -1.89
N GLY A 310 20.41 7.16 -2.24
CA GLY A 310 20.79 7.48 -3.62
C GLY A 310 21.72 6.45 -4.24
N LEU A 311 22.74 5.99 -3.48
CA LEU A 311 23.64 4.91 -3.91
C LEU A 311 22.89 3.60 -4.13
N LEU A 312 21.97 3.25 -3.22
CA LEU A 312 21.16 2.04 -3.34
C LEU A 312 20.21 2.11 -4.54
N ARG A 313 19.57 3.27 -4.78
CA ARG A 313 18.74 3.52 -5.97
C ARG A 313 19.55 3.36 -7.26
N ALA A 314 20.75 3.94 -7.33
CA ALA A 314 21.63 3.82 -8.49
C ALA A 314 22.04 2.36 -8.74
N ALA A 315 22.38 1.61 -7.68
CA ALA A 315 22.68 0.19 -7.78
C ALA A 315 21.47 -0.65 -8.26
N LEU A 316 20.26 -0.31 -7.80
CA LEU A 316 19.01 -0.95 -8.21
C LEU A 316 18.64 -0.64 -9.67
N GLN A 317 19.00 0.55 -10.19
CA GLN A 317 18.77 0.93 -11.58
C GLN A 317 19.74 0.23 -12.54
N ARG A 318 21.01 0.06 -12.17
CA ARG A 318 22.03 -0.63 -12.99
C ARG A 318 21.79 -2.13 -13.17
N GLN A 319 21.01 -2.75 -12.28
CA GLN A 319 20.67 -4.17 -12.35
C GLN A 319 19.36 -4.47 -13.10
N SER A 320 18.79 -3.48 -13.78
CA SER A 320 17.65 -3.70 -14.68
C SER A 320 18.17 -4.05 -16.08
N PRO A 321 18.08 -5.31 -16.56
CA PRO A 321 17.96 -5.57 -18.00
C PRO A 321 16.59 -5.08 -18.51
#